data_AF-A0A432VKH1-F1
#
_entry.id   AF-A0A432VKH1-F1
#
_cell.length_a   1.000
_cell.length_b   1.000
_cell.length_c   1.000
_cell.angle_alpha   90.00
_cell.angle_beta   90.00
_cell.angle_gamma   90.00
#
_symmetry.space_group_name_H-M   'P 1'
#
loop_
_entity.id
_entity.type
_entity.pdbx_description
1 polymer ?
#
loop_
_entity_poly.entity_id
_entity_poly.type
_entity_poly.pdbx_seq_one_letter_code
_entity_poly.pdbx_strand_id
1 'polypeptide(L)'
;MSVTVASVDEQIAAGRSLVPDHLWTGVRAHILHGTSTGSFLSAVFANDLLNAATSADEVSLDRLPDLMRFLHNYAPFHCWGSRRVRDLWRELGGVGRRAYEDPRFERLKEEAAA
;
A
#
# COMPACT_ATOMS: atom_id res chain seq x y z
N MET A 1 17.61 -13.79 1.42
CA MET A 1 17.85 -12.37 1.07
C MET A 1 17.24 -11.51 2.17
N SER A 2 17.98 -10.54 2.71
CA SER A 2 17.42 -9.59 3.67
C SER A 2 16.60 -8.55 2.91
N VAL A 3 15.35 -8.30 3.32
CA VAL A 3 14.49 -7.27 2.73
C VAL A 3 15.02 -5.91 3.17
N THR A 4 15.32 -5.03 2.22
CA THR A 4 15.81 -3.66 2.48
C THR A 4 14.93 -2.63 1.81
N VAL A 5 15.03 -1.36 2.24
CA VAL A 5 14.36 -0.24 1.57
C VAL A 5 14.76 -0.18 0.09
N ALA A 6 16.04 -0.35 -0.22
CA ALA A 6 16.54 -0.28 -1.59
C ALA A 6 15.97 -1.38 -2.49
N SER A 7 15.96 -2.64 -2.01
CA SER A 7 15.41 -3.76 -2.79
C SER A 7 13.90 -3.63 -2.99
N VAL A 8 13.17 -3.14 -1.98
CA VAL A 8 11.72 -2.90 -2.13
C VAL A 8 11.45 -1.73 -3.05
N ASP A 9 12.24 -0.66 -2.97
CA ASP A 9 12.12 0.50 -3.85
C ASP A 9 12.31 0.13 -5.33
N GLU A 10 13.33 -0.70 -5.62
CA GLU A 10 13.55 -1.27 -6.94
C GLU A 10 12.36 -2.13 -7.40
N GLN A 11 11.84 -2.99 -6.52
CA GLN A 11 10.68 -3.83 -6.80
C GLN A 11 9.44 -3.00 -7.17
N ILE A 12 9.12 -1.96 -6.41
CA ILE A 12 7.96 -1.11 -6.71
C ILE A 12 8.20 -0.24 -7.94
N ALA A 13 9.45 0.15 -8.23
CA ALA A 13 9.79 0.90 -9.43
C ALA A 13 9.50 0.09 -10.72
N ALA A 14 9.58 -1.25 -10.68
CA ALA A 14 9.21 -2.10 -11.82
C ALA A 14 7.72 -1.99 -12.21
N GLY A 15 6.85 -1.61 -11.27
CA GLY A 15 5.42 -1.37 -11.50
C GLY A 15 5.05 0.08 -11.78
N ARG A 16 6.03 0.98 -11.93
CA ARG A 16 5.82 2.44 -11.96
C ARG A 16 4.82 2.93 -13.01
N SER A 17 4.74 2.28 -14.16
CA SER A 17 3.83 2.64 -15.26
C SER A 17 2.36 2.43 -14.93
N LEU A 18 2.05 1.61 -13.91
CA LEU A 18 0.70 1.37 -13.43
C LEU A 18 0.21 2.46 -12.45
N VAL A 19 1.12 3.27 -11.92
CA VAL A 19 0.79 4.31 -10.94
C VAL A 19 0.79 5.68 -11.61
N PRO A 20 -0.28 6.48 -11.51
CA PRO A 20 -0.30 7.86 -11.98
C PRO A 20 0.82 8.70 -11.36
N ASP A 21 1.41 9.60 -12.14
CA ASP A 21 2.60 10.36 -11.74
C ASP A 21 2.40 11.17 -10.45
N HIS A 22 1.23 11.80 -10.30
CA HIS A 22 0.90 12.61 -9.12
C HIS A 22 0.71 11.78 -7.84
N LEU A 23 0.46 10.47 -7.98
CA LEU A 23 0.28 9.56 -6.86
C LEU A 23 1.57 8.84 -6.45
N TRP A 24 2.54 8.75 -7.35
CA TRP A 24 3.76 7.96 -7.14
C TRP A 24 4.49 8.30 -5.83
N THR A 25 4.67 9.59 -5.55
CA THR A 25 5.35 10.04 -4.33
C THR A 25 4.63 9.56 -3.07
N GLY A 26 3.29 9.64 -3.05
CA GLY A 26 2.47 9.19 -1.92
C GLY A 26 2.47 7.66 -1.77
N VAL A 27 2.40 6.93 -2.88
CA VAL A 27 2.48 5.46 -2.89
C VAL A 27 3.82 4.99 -2.34
N ARG A 28 4.92 5.53 -2.88
CA ARG A 28 6.28 5.19 -2.47
C ARG A 28 6.52 5.53 -1.00
N ALA A 29 6.11 6.72 -0.53
CA ALA A 29 6.27 7.12 0.86
C ALA A 29 5.50 6.20 1.83
N HIS A 30 4.28 5.80 1.47
CA HIS A 30 3.50 4.86 2.27
C HIS A 30 4.20 3.50 2.39
N ILE A 31 4.64 2.93 1.27
CA ILE A 31 5.28 1.60 1.25
C ILE A 31 6.60 1.63 2.02
N LEU A 32 7.48 2.57 1.70
CA LEU A 32 8.83 2.59 2.27
C LEU A 32 8.86 3.08 3.72
N HIS A 33 7.97 3.98 4.11
CA HIS A 33 8.06 4.69 5.40
C HIS A 33 6.77 4.70 6.22
N GLY A 34 5.70 4.04 5.77
CA GLY A 34 4.43 4.04 6.48
C GLY A 34 3.78 5.41 6.55
N THR A 35 4.12 6.34 5.65
CA THR A 35 3.58 7.71 5.71
C THR A 35 2.06 7.73 5.50
N SER A 36 1.38 8.64 6.20
CA SER A 36 -0.04 8.91 5.98
C SER A 36 -0.26 9.51 4.59
N THR A 37 -1.40 9.20 3.98
CA THR A 37 -1.75 9.62 2.62
C THR A 37 -3.15 10.25 2.60
N GLY A 38 -3.47 10.98 1.52
CA GLY A 38 -4.80 11.55 1.31
C GLY A 38 -5.91 10.48 1.26
N SER A 39 -7.16 10.92 1.34
CA SER A 39 -8.36 10.07 1.40
C SER A 39 -8.37 8.95 0.36
N PHE A 40 -8.11 9.29 -0.91
CA PHE A 40 -8.07 8.34 -2.02
C PHE A 40 -7.04 7.21 -1.81
N LEU A 41 -5.75 7.55 -1.66
CA LEU A 41 -4.71 6.54 -1.45
C LEU A 41 -4.92 5.77 -0.15
N SER A 42 -5.43 6.44 0.89
CA SER A 42 -5.76 5.80 2.16
C SER A 42 -6.84 4.74 2.00
N ALA A 43 -7.84 4.95 1.12
CA ALA A 43 -8.86 3.97 0.78
C ALA A 43 -8.31 2.84 -0.11
N VAL A 44 -7.47 3.18 -1.10
CA VAL A 44 -6.75 2.23 -1.97
C VAL A 44 -5.93 1.22 -1.15
N PHE A 45 -5.08 1.70 -0.23
CA PHE A 45 -4.29 0.81 0.63
C PHE A 45 -5.14 0.01 1.62
N ALA A 46 -6.34 0.50 1.96
CA ALA A 46 -7.30 -0.21 2.79
C ALA A 46 -8.26 -1.12 1.99
N ASN A 47 -7.98 -1.36 0.71
CA ASN A 47 -8.79 -2.17 -0.20
C ASN A 47 -10.29 -1.81 -0.16
N ASP A 48 -10.58 -0.53 0.07
CA ASP A 48 -11.92 0.01 0.16
C ASP A 48 -12.23 0.71 -1.17
N LEU A 49 -12.59 -0.10 -2.16
CA LEU A 49 -12.79 0.37 -3.54
C LEU A 49 -13.97 1.34 -3.65
N LEU A 50 -14.97 1.22 -2.76
CA LEU A 50 -16.10 2.14 -2.73
C LEU A 50 -15.63 3.55 -2.34
N ASN A 51 -14.91 3.68 -1.23
CA ASN A 51 -14.39 4.98 -0.81
C ASN A 51 -13.28 5.51 -1.74
N ALA A 52 -12.50 4.62 -2.36
CA ALA A 52 -11.53 5.02 -3.37
C ALA A 52 -12.25 5.63 -4.58
N ALA A 53 -13.26 4.97 -5.12
CA ALA A 53 -13.98 5.44 -6.30
C ALA A 53 -14.73 6.75 -6.06
N THR A 54 -15.31 6.95 -4.87
CA THR A 54 -16.08 8.17 -4.56
C THR A 54 -15.21 9.39 -4.19
N SER A 55 -13.94 9.17 -3.83
CA SER A 55 -13.01 10.26 -3.47
C SER A 55 -11.94 10.53 -4.53
N ALA A 56 -11.94 9.78 -5.63
CA ALA A 56 -10.98 9.93 -6.71
C ALA A 56 -11.26 11.17 -7.57
N ASP A 57 -10.19 11.83 -8.01
CA ASP A 57 -10.23 12.66 -9.22
C ASP A 57 -10.38 11.78 -10.48
N GLU A 58 -10.67 12.39 -11.63
CA GLU A 58 -10.93 11.70 -12.89
C GLU A 58 -9.79 10.75 -13.31
N VAL A 59 -8.53 11.21 -13.19
CA VAL A 59 -7.36 10.41 -13.58
C VAL A 59 -7.15 9.26 -12.59
N SER A 60 -7.28 9.53 -11.29
CA SER A 60 -7.16 8.50 -10.26
C SER A 60 -8.23 7.41 -10.38
N LEU A 61 -9.45 7.78 -10.78
CA LEU A 61 -10.56 6.84 -10.99
C LEU A 61 -10.32 5.93 -12.20
N ASP A 62 -9.94 6.51 -13.34
CA ASP A 62 -9.61 5.76 -14.56
C ASP A 62 -8.46 4.76 -14.33
N ARG A 63 -7.48 5.16 -13.51
CA ARG A 63 -6.28 4.39 -13.21
C ARG A 63 -6.43 3.49 -11.97
N LEU A 64 -7.59 3.46 -11.32
CA LEU A 64 -7.83 2.63 -10.13
C LEU A 64 -7.58 1.12 -10.36
N PRO A 65 -8.00 0.51 -11.50
CA PRO A 65 -7.67 -0.89 -11.79
C PRO A 65 -6.16 -1.15 -11.88
N ASP A 66 -5.41 -0.22 -12.46
CA ASP A 66 -3.95 -0.32 -12.58
C ASP A 66 -3.26 -0.16 -11.23
N LEU A 67 -3.76 0.71 -10.36
CA LEU A 67 -3.33 0.78 -8.95
C LEU A 67 -3.55 -0.55 -8.22
N MET A 68 -4.68 -1.23 -8.42
CA MET A 68 -4.91 -2.56 -7.81
C MET A 68 -3.92 -3.60 -8.35
N ARG A 69 -3.68 -3.61 -9.66
CA ARG A 69 -2.66 -4.47 -10.28
C ARG A 69 -1.26 -4.17 -9.75
N PHE A 70 -0.95 -2.90 -9.51
CA PHE A 70 0.30 -2.48 -8.90
C PHE A 70 0.45 -3.05 -7.49
N LEU A 71 -0.56 -2.88 -6.64
CA LEU A 71 -0.54 -3.38 -5.26
C LEU A 71 -0.38 -4.90 -5.21
N HIS A 72 -1.12 -5.62 -6.05
CA HIS A 72 -1.09 -7.08 -6.07
C HIS A 72 0.25 -7.66 -6.54
N ASN A 73 0.84 -7.08 -7.59
CA ASN A 73 2.01 -7.66 -8.24
C ASN A 73 3.35 -7.12 -7.75
N TYR A 74 3.38 -5.89 -7.21
CA TYR A 74 4.63 -5.19 -6.90
C TYR A 74 4.73 -4.72 -5.45
N ALA A 75 3.61 -4.40 -4.78
CA ALA A 75 3.68 -3.90 -3.41
C ALA A 75 3.86 -5.05 -2.39
N PRO A 76 4.58 -4.81 -1.28
CA PRO A 76 4.68 -5.79 -0.19
C PRO A 76 3.31 -6.15 0.40
N PHE A 77 3.09 -7.43 0.71
CA PHE A 77 1.79 -7.97 1.15
C PHE A 77 1.17 -7.28 2.39
N HIS A 78 1.99 -6.73 3.28
CA HIS A 78 1.52 -6.12 4.54
C HIS A 78 1.28 -4.60 4.45
N CYS A 79 1.61 -3.96 3.33
CA CYS A 79 1.41 -2.51 3.18
C CYS A 79 0.03 -2.12 2.65
N TRP A 80 -0.83 -3.10 2.37
CA TRP A 80 -2.19 -2.90 1.90
C TRP A 80 -3.07 -4.09 2.31
N GLY A 81 -4.38 -3.92 2.31
CA GLY A 81 -5.31 -4.95 2.77
C GLY A 81 -6.52 -4.30 3.44
N SER A 82 -6.88 -4.69 4.67
CA SER A 82 -7.93 -4.00 5.41
C SER A 82 -7.44 -2.65 6.00
N ARG A 83 -8.37 -1.83 6.51
CA ARG A 83 -8.02 -0.60 7.25
C ARG A 83 -7.05 -0.89 8.39
N ARG A 84 -7.25 -1.98 9.14
CA ARG A 84 -6.38 -2.39 10.25
C ARG A 84 -4.97 -2.74 9.78
N VAL A 85 -4.83 -3.44 8.65
CA VAL A 85 -3.53 -3.77 8.04
C VAL A 85 -2.79 -2.50 7.63
N ARG A 86 -3.46 -1.59 6.91
CA ARG A 86 -2.91 -0.29 6.51
C ARG A 86 -2.46 0.54 7.72
N ASP A 87 -3.30 0.62 8.75
CA ASP A 87 -3.02 1.46 9.93
C ASP A 87 -1.85 0.90 10.75
N LEU A 88 -1.79 -0.42 10.90
CA LEU A 88 -0.64 -1.10 11.51
C LEU A 88 0.65 -0.87 10.71
N TRP A 89 0.60 -0.92 9.38
CA TRP A 89 1.75 -0.62 8.52
C TRP A 89 2.28 0.80 8.73
N ARG A 90 1.37 1.78 8.88
CA ARG A 90 1.72 3.17 9.17
C ARG A 90 2.32 3.34 10.55
N GLU A 91 1.72 2.72 11.56
CA GLU A 91 2.23 2.71 12.93
C GLU A 91 3.67 2.17 12.99
N LEU A 92 3.93 1.11 12.24
CA LEU A 92 5.22 0.45 12.19
C LEU A 92 6.26 1.16 11.34
N GLY A 93 5.91 2.17 10.57
CA GLY A 93 6.85 2.95 9.75
C GLY A 93 7.33 2.22 8.48
N GLY A 94 6.52 1.31 7.94
CA GLY A 94 6.76 0.62 6.68
C GLY A 94 8.06 -0.17 6.59
N VAL A 95 8.60 -0.34 5.38
CA VAL A 95 9.81 -1.15 5.14
C VAL A 95 11.01 -0.62 5.90
N GLY A 96 11.18 0.71 5.99
CA GLY A 96 12.31 1.35 6.66
C GLY A 96 12.46 0.97 8.14
N ARG A 97 11.38 0.50 8.78
CA ARG A 97 11.36 0.03 10.16
C ARG A 97 11.01 -1.46 10.28
N ARG A 98 11.15 -2.21 9.18
CA ARG A 98 10.93 -3.66 9.12
C ARG A 98 9.52 -4.07 9.56
N ALA A 99 8.51 -3.27 9.19
CA ALA A 99 7.12 -3.51 9.56
C ALA A 99 6.63 -4.94 9.22
N TYR A 100 7.07 -5.50 8.10
CA TYR A 100 6.71 -6.84 7.64
C TYR A 100 7.14 -7.99 8.59
N GLU A 101 7.95 -7.72 9.61
CA GLU A 101 8.35 -8.71 10.63
C GLU A 101 7.44 -8.70 11.86
N ASP A 102 6.50 -7.75 11.95
CA ASP A 102 5.62 -7.65 13.12
C ASP A 102 4.56 -8.78 13.11
N PRO A 103 4.51 -9.60 14.17
CA PRO A 103 3.60 -10.76 14.24
C PRO A 103 2.12 -10.36 14.34
N ARG A 104 1.79 -9.09 14.58
CA ARG A 104 0.40 -8.59 14.57
C ARG A 104 -0.27 -8.80 13.23
N PHE A 105 0.47 -8.82 12.13
CA PHE A 105 -0.12 -9.09 10.82
C PHE A 105 -0.70 -10.50 10.69
N GLU A 106 -0.11 -11.50 11.32
CA GLU A 106 -0.66 -12.86 11.30
C GLU A 106 -1.97 -12.93 12.10
N ARG A 107 -2.02 -12.30 13.27
CA ARG A 107 -3.25 -12.19 14.05
C ARG A 107 -4.39 -11.54 13.26
N LEU A 108 -4.09 -10.49 12.49
CA LEU A 108 -5.09 -9.84 11.64
C LEU A 108 -5.60 -10.75 10.50
N LYS A 109 -4.78 -11.65 9.98
CA LYS A 109 -5.21 -12.64 8.97
C LYS A 109 -6.08 -13.72 9.60
N GLU A 110 -5.69 -14.23 10.76
CA GLU A 110 -6.45 -15.23 11.52
C GLU A 110 -7.85 -14.70 11.88
N GLU A 111 -7.94 -13.47 12.38
CA GLU A 111 -9.22 -12.81 12.70
C GLU A 111 -10.11 -12.58 11.47
N ALA A 112 -9.53 -12.41 10.28
CA ALA A 112 -10.29 -12.24 9.04
C ALA A 112 -10.77 -13.56 8.44
N ALA A 113 -10.18 -14.69 8.84
CA ALA A 113 -10.53 -16.03 8.37
C ALA A 113 -11.57 -16.74 9.26
N ALA A 114 -11.84 -16.20 10.45
CA ALA A 114 -12.85 -16.67 11.40
C ALA A 114 -14.23 -16.05 11.13
#